data_AF-A0A6N7X8V7-F1
#
_entry.id   AF-A0A6N7X8V7-F1
#
_cell.length_a   1.000
_cell.length_b   1.000
_cell.length_c   1.000
_cell.angle_alpha   90.00
_cell.angle_beta   90.00
_cell.angle_gamma   90.00
#
_symmetry.space_group_name_H-M   'P 1'
#
loop_
_entity.id
_entity.type
_entity.pdbx_description
1 polymer ?
#
loop_
_entity_poly.entity_id
_entity_poly.type
_entity_poly.pdbx_seq_one_letter_code
_entity_poly.pdbx_strand_id
1 'polypeptide(L)'
;MDDAARVMPLEQSRDFLVGCGIVGEVLSTPGHSPHSVSVVLDSGDAFVGDLCPSEQAALFPDPAYWRSWETLLEHGARRVHFAHWPNEGHPHTDI
;
A
#
# COMPACT_ATOMS: atom_id res chain seq x y z
N MET A 1 15.05 25.69 -2.43
CA MET A 1 13.72 26.32 -2.52
C MET A 1 12.84 25.25 -3.11
N ASP A 2 12.17 24.51 -2.23
CA ASP A 2 11.40 23.30 -2.53
C ASP A 2 10.06 23.61 -3.19
N ASP A 3 10.05 24.49 -4.21
CA ASP A 3 8.83 24.92 -4.92
C ASP A 3 8.32 23.87 -5.93
N ALA A 4 8.99 22.72 -6.04
CA ALA A 4 8.59 21.63 -6.95
C ALA A 4 7.78 20.51 -6.27
N ALA A 5 7.67 20.49 -4.94
CA ALA A 5 6.94 19.45 -4.22
C ALA A 5 5.47 19.82 -4.09
N ARG A 6 4.59 18.99 -4.64
CA ARG A 6 3.14 19.12 -4.43
C ARG A 6 2.75 18.39 -3.16
N VAL A 7 2.26 19.14 -2.17
CA VAL A 7 1.64 18.57 -0.96
C VAL A 7 0.15 18.42 -1.20
N MET A 8 -0.41 17.26 -0.88
CA MET A 8 -1.85 17.02 -0.95
C MET A 8 -2.29 16.02 0.12
N PRO A 9 -3.57 16.09 0.56
CA PRO A 9 -4.19 15.04 1.36
C PRO A 9 -4.31 13.71 0.60
N LEU A 10 -4.37 12.59 1.32
CA LEU A 10 -4.48 11.26 0.70
C LEU A 10 -5.79 11.08 -0.07
N GLU A 11 -6.88 11.72 0.37
CA GLU A 11 -8.17 11.66 -0.34
C GLU A 11 -8.12 12.28 -1.74
N GLN A 12 -7.12 13.12 -2.04
CA GLN A 12 -6.89 13.70 -3.37
C GLN A 12 -5.93 12.86 -4.24
N SER A 13 -5.40 11.77 -3.69
CA SER A 13 -4.38 10.97 -4.37
C SER A 13 -4.89 10.35 -5.67
N ARG A 14 -6.15 9.89 -5.71
CA ARG A 14 -6.74 9.29 -6.92
C ARG A 14 -6.76 10.27 -8.10
N ASP A 15 -7.26 11.49 -7.89
CA ASP A 15 -7.32 12.51 -8.94
C ASP A 15 -5.92 12.88 -9.44
N PHE A 16 -4.94 12.94 -8.53
CA PHE A 16 -3.55 13.17 -8.89
C PHE A 16 -2.97 12.02 -9.71
N LEU A 17 -3.14 10.77 -9.25
CA LEU A 17 -2.62 9.57 -9.92
C LEU A 17 -3.25 9.39 -11.31
N VAL A 18 -4.55 9.65 -11.47
CA VAL A 18 -5.23 9.62 -12.77
C VAL A 18 -4.61 10.64 -13.73
N GLY A 19 -4.22 11.82 -13.24
CA GLY A 19 -3.47 12.81 -14.01
C GLY A 19 -2.09 12.33 -14.47
N CYS A 20 -1.52 11.32 -13.80
CA CYS A 20 -0.29 10.63 -14.17
C CYS A 20 -0.51 9.36 -15.00
N GLY A 21 -1.76 9.00 -15.33
CA GLY A 21 -2.10 7.75 -16.03
C GLY A 21 -2.12 6.50 -15.15
N ILE A 22 -2.17 6.67 -13.82
CA ILE A 22 -2.25 5.59 -12.83
C ILE A 22 -3.66 5.58 -12.25
N VAL A 23 -4.39 4.48 -12.42
CA VAL A 23 -5.75 4.36 -11.89
C VAL A 23 -5.73 3.59 -10.58
N GLY A 24 -5.79 4.31 -9.47
CA GLY A 24 -5.71 3.78 -8.12
C GLY A 24 -5.72 4.90 -7.09
N GLU A 25 -5.43 4.57 -5.83
CA GLU A 25 -5.36 5.52 -4.73
C GLU A 25 -4.24 5.20 -3.74
N VAL A 26 -3.79 6.21 -3.00
CA VAL A 26 -2.83 6.07 -1.91
C VAL A 26 -3.59 5.94 -0.59
N LEU A 27 -3.32 4.88 0.17
CA LEU A 27 -3.93 4.59 1.46
C LEU A 27 -2.90 4.73 2.57
N SER A 28 -3.34 5.24 3.73
CA SER A 28 -2.53 5.17 4.95
C SER A 28 -2.51 3.72 5.43
N THR A 29 -1.31 3.16 5.55
CA THR A 29 -1.10 1.77 5.98
C THR A 29 0.00 1.72 7.04
N PRO A 30 -0.25 2.26 8.25
CA PRO A 30 0.73 2.25 9.33
C PRO A 30 1.11 0.82 9.75
N GLY A 31 2.33 0.65 10.23
CA GLY A 31 2.85 -0.66 10.64
C GLY A 31 4.36 -0.62 10.70
N HIS A 32 5.02 -0.83 9.55
CA HIS A 32 6.47 -0.67 9.44
C HIS A 32 6.94 0.70 9.95
N SER A 33 6.18 1.74 9.64
CA SER A 33 6.29 3.06 10.27
C SER A 33 4.90 3.69 10.47
N PRO A 34 4.77 4.71 11.33
CA PRO A 34 3.51 5.45 11.50
C PRO A 34 3.07 6.22 10.25
N HIS A 35 3.97 6.48 9.30
CA HIS A 35 3.71 7.26 8.09
C HIS A 35 3.71 6.41 6.82
N SER A 36 3.72 5.08 6.97
CA SER A 36 3.69 4.15 5.86
C SER A 36 2.39 4.32 5.04
N VAL A 37 2.52 4.23 3.73
CA VAL A 37 1.42 4.29 2.77
C VAL A 37 1.56 3.15 1.77
N SER A 38 0.43 2.78 1.18
CA SER A 38 0.35 1.81 0.09
C SER A 38 -0.39 2.41 -1.09
N VAL A 39 -0.14 1.91 -2.30
CA VAL A 39 -0.91 2.24 -3.50
C VAL A 39 -1.76 1.04 -3.89
N VAL A 40 -3.08 1.21 -4.00
CA VAL A 40 -3.99 0.17 -4.49
C VAL A 40 -4.55 0.60 -5.84
N LEU A 41 -4.35 -0.23 -6.86
CA LEU A 41 -4.85 -0.01 -8.21
C LEU A 41 -6.25 -0.62 -8.38
N ASP A 42 -7.03 -0.09 -9.31
CA ASP A 42 -8.37 -0.62 -9.62
C ASP A 42 -8.32 -2.07 -10.19
N SER A 43 -7.14 -2.53 -10.65
CA SER A 43 -6.90 -3.94 -11.01
C SER A 43 -6.90 -4.89 -9.80
N GLY A 44 -6.72 -4.35 -8.60
CA GLY A 44 -6.47 -5.09 -7.37
C GLY A 44 -4.98 -5.33 -7.08
N ASP A 45 -4.07 -4.80 -7.88
CA ASP A 45 -2.64 -4.77 -7.52
C ASP A 45 -2.40 -3.75 -6.41
N ALA A 46 -1.70 -4.15 -5.35
CA ALA A 46 -1.34 -3.32 -4.21
C ALA A 46 0.18 -3.27 -4.03
N PHE A 47 0.75 -2.08 -3.97
CA PHE A 47 2.17 -1.84 -3.70
C PHE A 47 2.31 -1.33 -2.27
N VAL A 48 2.88 -2.16 -1.39
CA VAL A 48 2.75 -1.99 0.08
C VAL A 48 4.03 -1.56 0.78
N GLY A 49 5.10 -1.30 0.02
CA GLY A 49 6.40 -0.95 0.57
C GLY A 49 6.94 -2.06 1.48
N ASP A 50 7.33 -1.68 2.70
CA ASP A 50 7.90 -2.56 3.73
C ASP A 50 6.87 -3.10 4.73
N LEU A 51 5.57 -2.99 4.42
CA LEU A 51 4.55 -3.68 5.22
C LEU A 51 4.85 -5.18 5.21
N CYS A 52 4.89 -5.82 6.39
CA CYS A 52 5.11 -7.26 6.45
C CYS A 52 3.89 -8.02 5.88
N PRO A 53 4.07 -9.26 5.40
CA PRO A 53 2.97 -10.14 5.02
C PRO A 53 1.88 -10.25 6.10
N SER A 54 0.65 -10.49 5.67
CA SER A 54 -0.51 -10.60 6.56
C SER A 54 -0.37 -11.72 7.59
N GLU A 55 0.27 -12.84 7.22
CA GLU A 55 0.54 -13.96 8.13
C GLU A 55 1.54 -13.59 9.23
N GLN A 56 2.39 -12.59 8.98
CA GLN A 56 3.35 -12.08 9.94
C GLN A 56 2.78 -10.94 10.80
N ALA A 57 1.66 -10.32 10.40
CA ALA A 57 1.07 -9.20 11.13
C ALA A 57 0.75 -9.56 12.60
N ALA A 58 0.32 -10.80 12.85
CA ALA A 58 0.03 -11.30 14.20
C ALA A 58 1.28 -11.45 15.10
N LEU A 59 2.49 -11.39 14.54
CA LEU A 59 3.75 -11.42 15.28
C LEU A 59 4.09 -10.07 15.92
N PHE A 60 3.43 -8.99 15.50
CA PHE A 60 3.65 -7.65 16.02
C PHE A 60 2.55 -7.26 17.02
N PRO A 61 2.91 -6.62 18.15
CA PRO A 61 1.94 -6.22 19.16
C PRO A 61 1.08 -5.02 18.73
N ASP A 62 1.53 -4.25 17.74
CA ASP A 62 0.83 -3.07 17.25
C ASP A 62 -0.33 -3.47 16.32
N PRO A 63 -1.59 -3.13 16.65
CA PRO A 63 -2.72 -3.46 15.80
C PRO A 63 -2.71 -2.77 14.43
N ALA A 64 -1.87 -1.75 14.22
CA ALA A 64 -1.71 -1.09 12.93
C ALA A 64 -1.34 -2.08 11.82
N TYR A 65 -0.54 -3.11 12.12
CA TYR A 65 -0.14 -4.12 11.13
C TYR A 65 -1.35 -4.84 10.51
N TRP A 66 -2.26 -5.39 11.32
CA TRP A 66 -3.42 -6.11 10.79
C TRP A 66 -4.50 -5.18 10.25
N ARG A 67 -4.71 -4.00 10.87
CA ARG A 67 -5.67 -3.00 10.36
C ARG A 67 -5.30 -2.48 8.98
N SER A 68 -4.01 -2.30 8.73
CA SER A 68 -3.52 -1.93 7.39
C SER A 68 -3.86 -2.98 6.35
N TRP A 69 -3.80 -4.27 6.70
CA TRP A 69 -4.25 -5.35 5.81
C TRP A 69 -5.76 -5.33 5.57
N GLU A 70 -6.57 -5.06 6.60
CA GLU A 70 -8.01 -4.87 6.42
C GLU A 70 -8.32 -3.71 5.47
N THR A 71 -7.67 -2.56 5.66
CA THR A 71 -7.79 -1.40 4.76
C THR A 71 -7.45 -1.79 3.32
N LEU A 72 -6.35 -2.52 3.09
CA LEU A 72 -5.99 -2.96 1.73
C LEU A 72 -7.08 -3.85 1.10
N LEU A 73 -7.62 -4.80 1.86
CA LEU A 73 -8.67 -5.71 1.39
C LEU A 73 -9.99 -4.97 1.12
N GLU A 74 -10.40 -4.06 2.00
CA GLU A 74 -11.60 -3.22 1.84
C GLU A 74 -11.52 -2.34 0.58
N HIS A 75 -10.30 -1.92 0.20
CA HIS A 75 -10.03 -1.15 -1.01
C HIS A 75 -9.73 -2.02 -2.25
N GLY A 76 -9.98 -3.32 -2.18
CA GLY A 76 -9.98 -4.20 -3.34
C GLY A 76 -8.61 -4.78 -3.73
N ALA A 77 -7.62 -4.73 -2.83
CA ALA A 77 -6.36 -5.45 -3.03
C ALA A 77 -6.61 -6.96 -3.19
N ARG A 78 -5.98 -7.54 -4.21
CA ARG A 78 -6.03 -8.97 -4.56
C ARG A 78 -4.65 -9.55 -4.83
N ARG A 79 -3.68 -8.71 -5.18
CA ARG A 79 -2.29 -9.09 -5.46
C ARG A 79 -1.33 -8.10 -4.82
N VAL A 80 -0.31 -8.58 -4.12
CA VAL A 80 0.62 -7.70 -3.38
C VAL A 80 2.00 -7.68 -4.01
N HIS A 81 2.56 -6.48 -4.09
CA HIS A 81 3.93 -6.18 -4.50
C HIS A 81 4.66 -5.52 -3.32
N PHE A 82 5.54 -6.28 -2.69
CA PHE A 82 6.41 -5.80 -1.59
C PHE A 82 7.68 -5.17 -2.14
N ALA A 83 8.27 -4.22 -1.42
CA ALA A 83 9.52 -3.56 -1.85
C ALA A 83 10.74 -4.49 -1.85
N HIS A 84 10.78 -5.47 -0.94
CA HIS A 84 11.98 -6.27 -0.66
C HIS A 84 11.73 -7.76 -0.44
N TRP A 85 10.66 -8.33 -1.03
CA TRP A 85 10.38 -9.75 -0.85
C TRP A 85 11.44 -10.62 -1.56
N PRO A 86 12.07 -11.59 -0.86
CA PRO A 86 13.25 -12.31 -1.37
C PRO A 86 12.99 -13.21 -2.59
N ASN A 87 11.72 -13.38 -3.03
CA ASN A 87 11.34 -14.22 -4.16
C ASN A 87 10.46 -13.46 -5.18
N GLU A 88 11.02 -12.47 -5.88
CA GLU A 88 10.36 -11.80 -7.03
C GLU A 88 10.08 -12.74 -8.23
N GLY A 89 10.46 -14.02 -8.15
CA GLY A 89 10.29 -15.03 -9.21
C GLY A 89 9.22 -16.10 -8.98
N HIS A 90 8.48 -16.07 -7.86
CA HIS A 90 7.35 -16.98 -7.62
C HIS A 90 6.04 -16.28 -8.04
N PRO A 91 5.06 -16.97 -8.67
CA PRO A 91 3.79 -16.37 -9.04
C PRO A 91 3.20 -15.67 -7.84
N HIS A 92 2.85 -14.39 -8.04
CA HIS A 92 2.28 -13.51 -7.06
C HIS A 92 1.29 -14.26 -6.16
N THR A 93 1.49 -14.16 -4.85
CA THR A 93 0.52 -14.69 -3.89
C THR A 93 -0.76 -13.89 -4.06
N ASP A 94 -1.78 -14.53 -4.63
CA ASP A 94 -3.14 -14.05 -4.50
C ASP A 94 -3.45 -13.99 -2.98
N ILE A 95 -3.96 -12.85 -2.53
CA ILE A 95 -4.26 -12.57 -1.11
C ILE A 95 -5.46 -13.42 -0.65
#